data_AF-A0A6A5U1E1-F1
#
_entry.id   AF-A0A6A5U1E1-F1
#
_cell.length_a   1.000
_cell.length_b   1.000
_cell.length_c   1.000
_cell.angle_alpha   90.00
_cell.angle_beta   90.00
_cell.angle_gamma   90.00
#
_symmetry.space_group_name_H-M   'P 1'
#
loop_
_entity.id
_entity.type
_entity.pdbx_description
1 polymer ?
#
loop_
_entity_poly.entity_id
_entity_poly.type
_entity_poly.pdbx_seq_one_letter_code
_entity_poly.pdbx_strand_id
1 'polypeptide(L)'
;MWLCGQEATCQEAWNAMQEFSEIMGLSLNEEKTGSALIVTDKANARDLPSSLPQGKVKWGFLVLDANAGRWVIDRAQVDEHIEELRRQLGACRSVMAWVEAWNSYVSRFFCPNFGQPANCFGRQHNDMIIETFEHIQRNLFADAGTANVTDRLRGMLKKRFGTDDSVPDGFFYFPAELGGLGLRNPLINAFATYKKSFRNSGERIDRAFEEEQEEYDRLKEAWDSGEHKQPQRVKYSALPNEDSGTETEAEQAFMSFDEFTRYREEVSSHLHQAYTNLLECPPEESTALSSDLLTGVMGLQRVVPDTPYWRWIASLYASDIQRRFGGYGLQLGGRDLLPVGLVGVLKSEKVRWEG
;
A
#
# COMPACT_ATOMS: atom_id res chain seq x y z
N MET A 1 -8.48 -4.06 -17.57
CA MET A 1 -9.36 -5.21 -17.23
C MET A 1 -8.48 -6.28 -16.66
N TRP A 2 -8.94 -7.00 -15.64
CA TRP A 2 -8.21 -8.09 -15.00
C TRP A 2 -9.07 -9.35 -15.12
N LEU A 3 -8.47 -10.47 -15.51
CA LEU A 3 -9.10 -11.77 -15.59
C LEU A 3 -8.29 -12.74 -14.72
N CYS A 4 -8.96 -13.44 -13.82
CA CYS A 4 -8.35 -14.46 -12.97
C CYS A 4 -9.28 -15.67 -12.89
N GLY A 5 -8.71 -16.86 -12.76
CA GLY A 5 -9.46 -18.11 -12.72
C GLY A 5 -8.65 -19.28 -13.27
N GLN A 6 -9.37 -20.34 -13.65
CA GLN A 6 -8.76 -21.51 -14.29
C GLN A 6 -8.22 -21.13 -15.68
N GLU A 7 -7.15 -21.82 -16.09
CA GLU A 7 -6.45 -21.53 -17.35
C GLU A 7 -7.37 -21.60 -18.57
N ALA A 8 -8.27 -22.59 -18.64
CA ALA A 8 -9.21 -22.73 -19.75
C ALA A 8 -10.15 -21.52 -19.84
N THR A 9 -10.71 -21.09 -18.71
CA THR A 9 -11.59 -19.91 -18.62
C THR A 9 -10.87 -18.63 -19.03
N CYS A 10 -9.60 -18.46 -18.62
CA CYS A 10 -8.79 -17.31 -19.03
C CYS A 10 -8.52 -17.31 -20.55
N GLN A 11 -8.28 -18.47 -21.16
CA GLN A 11 -8.10 -18.59 -22.61
C GLN A 11 -9.39 -18.26 -23.37
N GLU A 12 -10.53 -18.78 -22.93
CA GLU A 12 -11.84 -18.49 -23.52
C GLU A 12 -12.16 -16.99 -23.43
N ALA A 13 -11.96 -16.39 -22.26
CA ALA A 13 -12.17 -14.96 -22.05
C ALA A 13 -11.24 -14.11 -22.93
N TRP A 14 -9.97 -14.49 -23.07
CA TRP A 14 -9.03 -13.80 -23.93
C TRP A 14 -9.42 -13.90 -25.42
N ASN A 15 -9.85 -15.07 -25.87
CA ASN A 15 -10.36 -15.26 -27.24
C ASN A 15 -11.58 -14.38 -27.50
N ALA A 16 -12.53 -14.32 -26.56
CA ALA A 16 -13.69 -13.44 -26.66
C ALA A 16 -13.30 -11.95 -26.72
N MET A 17 -12.27 -11.53 -25.97
CA MET A 17 -11.75 -10.16 -26.03
C MET A 17 -11.12 -9.83 -27.38
N GLN A 18 -10.38 -10.77 -27.98
CA GLN A 18 -9.80 -10.60 -29.30
C GLN A 18 -10.89 -10.49 -30.37
N GLU A 19 -11.87 -11.40 -30.38
CA GLU A 19 -13.00 -11.37 -31.31
C GLU A 19 -13.79 -10.06 -31.19
N PHE A 20 -14.10 -9.62 -29.96
CA PHE A 20 -14.78 -8.35 -29.74
C PHE A 20 -13.96 -7.16 -30.29
N SER A 21 -12.64 -7.16 -30.04
CA SER A 21 -11.76 -6.09 -30.51
C SER A 21 -11.73 -6.03 -32.04
N GLU A 22 -11.66 -7.18 -32.70
CA GLU A 22 -11.71 -7.29 -34.17
C GLU A 22 -13.03 -6.77 -34.73
N ILE A 23 -14.17 -7.20 -34.19
CA ILE A 23 -15.51 -6.76 -34.62
C ILE A 23 -15.67 -5.24 -34.46
N MET A 24 -15.16 -4.68 -33.36
CA MET A 24 -15.26 -3.26 -33.05
C MET A 24 -14.17 -2.40 -33.71
N GLY A 25 -13.22 -3.00 -34.43
CA GLY A 25 -12.09 -2.29 -35.03
C GLY A 25 -11.13 -1.67 -34.01
N LEU A 26 -11.01 -2.27 -32.83
CA LEU A 26 -10.12 -1.85 -31.75
C LEU A 26 -8.81 -2.66 -31.79
N SER A 27 -7.72 -2.04 -31.37
CA SER A 27 -6.43 -2.72 -31.19
C SER A 27 -6.07 -2.81 -29.71
N LEU A 28 -5.68 -4.00 -29.26
CA LEU A 28 -5.18 -4.20 -27.90
C LEU A 28 -3.76 -3.63 -27.77
N ASN A 29 -3.46 -3.03 -26.63
CA ASN A 29 -2.12 -2.51 -26.37
C ASN A 29 -1.26 -3.64 -25.81
N GLU A 30 -0.44 -4.25 -26.68
CA GLU A 30 0.47 -5.36 -26.36
C GLU A 30 1.44 -5.03 -25.22
N GLU A 31 1.89 -3.78 -25.10
CA GLU A 31 2.79 -3.35 -24.02
C GLU A 31 2.11 -3.43 -22.64
N LYS A 32 0.78 -3.29 -22.62
CA LYS A 32 -0.05 -3.31 -21.40
C LYS A 32 -0.80 -4.62 -21.21
N THR A 33 -0.57 -5.59 -22.08
CA THR A 33 -1.25 -6.87 -22.06
C THR A 33 -0.26 -7.96 -21.65
N GLY A 34 -0.64 -8.77 -20.68
CA GLY A 34 0.22 -9.80 -20.14
C GLY A 34 -0.57 -10.87 -19.42
N SER A 35 0.09 -11.99 -19.13
CA SER A 35 -0.50 -13.10 -18.38
C SER A 35 0.52 -13.72 -17.45
N ALA A 36 0.03 -14.34 -16.38
CA ALA A 36 0.85 -15.01 -15.38
C ALA A 36 0.14 -16.29 -14.95
N LEU A 37 0.86 -17.41 -14.99
CA LEU A 37 0.39 -18.69 -14.47
C LEU A 37 1.04 -18.92 -13.12
N ILE A 38 0.24 -18.90 -12.05
CA ILE A 38 0.71 -19.16 -10.68
C ILE A 38 0.26 -20.58 -10.31
N VAL A 39 1.23 -21.42 -9.92
CA VAL A 39 0.98 -22.79 -9.48
C VAL A 39 1.35 -22.96 -8.01
N THR A 40 0.51 -23.65 -7.24
CA THR A 40 0.77 -23.93 -5.82
C THR A 40 1.98 -24.84 -5.64
N ASP A 41 2.03 -25.91 -6.44
CA ASP A 41 3.16 -26.83 -6.47
C ASP A 41 4.11 -26.45 -7.62
N LYS A 42 5.30 -25.98 -7.24
CA LYS A 42 6.34 -25.57 -8.19
C LYS A 42 6.89 -26.74 -9.02
N ALA A 43 6.68 -27.99 -8.59
CA ALA A 43 7.01 -29.15 -9.42
C ALA A 43 6.12 -29.23 -10.68
N ASN A 44 4.94 -28.62 -10.65
CA ASN A 44 4.01 -28.52 -11.78
C ASN A 44 4.15 -27.21 -12.54
N ALA A 45 5.25 -26.46 -12.32
CA ALA A 45 5.53 -25.27 -13.09
C ALA A 45 5.64 -25.63 -14.58
N ARG A 46 4.90 -24.89 -15.40
CA ARG A 46 4.84 -25.06 -16.84
C ARG A 46 4.84 -23.71 -17.53
N ASP A 47 5.19 -23.72 -18.80
CA ASP A 47 5.18 -22.51 -19.61
C ASP A 47 3.75 -22.00 -19.81
N LEU A 48 3.64 -20.67 -19.96
CA LEU A 48 2.39 -20.02 -20.25
C LEU A 48 1.87 -20.51 -21.62
N PRO A 49 0.58 -20.87 -21.74
CA PRO A 49 -0.01 -21.22 -23.03
C PRO A 49 0.22 -20.14 -24.08
N SER A 50 0.57 -20.55 -25.30
CA SER A 50 0.80 -19.61 -26.42
C SER A 50 -0.46 -18.88 -26.88
N SER A 51 -1.63 -19.38 -26.48
CA SER A 51 -2.93 -18.74 -26.71
C SER A 51 -3.13 -17.49 -25.85
N LEU A 52 -2.36 -17.31 -24.78
CA LEU A 52 -2.44 -16.16 -23.89
C LEU A 52 -1.36 -15.10 -24.21
N PRO A 53 -1.57 -13.84 -23.79
CA PRO A 53 -0.58 -12.78 -23.92
C PRO A 53 0.75 -13.12 -23.24
N GLN A 54 1.85 -12.96 -23.97
CA GLN A 54 3.20 -13.29 -23.47
C GLN A 54 3.86 -12.14 -22.69
N GLY A 55 3.20 -10.98 -22.62
CA GLY A 55 3.68 -9.84 -21.83
C GLY A 55 3.59 -10.09 -20.33
N LYS A 56 4.23 -9.21 -19.55
CA LYS A 56 4.18 -9.26 -18.09
C LYS A 56 2.93 -8.56 -17.58
N VAL A 57 2.35 -9.09 -16.52
CA VAL A 57 1.25 -8.47 -15.80
C VAL A 57 1.79 -7.33 -14.93
N LYS A 58 1.35 -6.09 -15.18
CA LYS A 58 1.90 -4.87 -14.56
C LYS A 58 0.84 -3.95 -13.97
N TRP A 59 1.23 -3.20 -12.94
CA TRP A 59 0.49 -2.05 -12.41
C TRP A 59 1.47 -1.01 -11.87
N GLY A 60 1.51 0.19 -12.45
CA GLY A 60 2.54 1.17 -12.11
C GLY A 60 3.94 0.58 -12.33
N PHE A 61 4.75 0.56 -11.26
CA PHE A 61 6.07 -0.08 -11.22
C PHE A 61 6.04 -1.48 -10.60
N LEU A 62 4.86 -2.07 -10.41
CA LEU A 62 4.69 -3.43 -9.95
C LEU A 62 4.56 -4.38 -11.14
N VAL A 63 5.25 -5.50 -11.04
CA VAL A 63 5.14 -6.66 -11.93
C VAL A 63 4.74 -7.86 -11.10
N LEU A 64 3.78 -8.66 -11.57
CA LEU A 64 3.41 -9.91 -10.91
C LEU A 64 4.47 -10.98 -11.23
N ASP A 65 5.24 -11.40 -10.23
CA ASP A 65 6.17 -12.51 -10.33
C ASP A 65 5.39 -13.82 -10.18
N ALA A 66 5.19 -14.52 -11.31
CA ALA A 66 4.45 -15.78 -11.37
C ALA A 66 5.09 -16.90 -10.53
N ASN A 67 6.43 -16.92 -10.42
CA ASN A 67 7.17 -17.95 -9.68
C ASN A 67 7.11 -17.73 -8.16
N ALA A 68 7.09 -16.47 -7.75
CA ALA A 68 6.95 -16.09 -6.35
C ALA A 68 5.49 -15.95 -5.91
N GLY A 69 4.55 -15.86 -6.86
CA GLY A 69 3.13 -15.65 -6.60
C GLY A 69 2.82 -14.30 -5.97
N ARG A 70 3.64 -13.27 -6.24
CA ARG A 70 3.54 -11.96 -5.58
C ARG A 70 3.94 -10.82 -6.50
N TRP A 71 3.45 -9.63 -6.19
CA TRP A 71 3.89 -8.40 -6.83
C TRP A 71 5.30 -8.04 -6.39
N VAL A 72 6.13 -7.60 -7.33
CA VAL A 72 7.49 -7.10 -7.11
C VAL A 72 7.70 -5.77 -7.83
N ILE A 73 8.58 -4.91 -7.32
CA ILE A 73 8.90 -3.65 -7.98
C ILE A 73 9.85 -3.90 -9.17
N ASP A 74 9.48 -3.40 -10.34
CA ASP A 74 10.29 -3.45 -11.58
C ASP A 74 11.46 -2.47 -11.48
N ARG A 75 12.60 -2.97 -10.96
CA ARG A 75 13.80 -2.15 -10.77
C ARG A 75 14.34 -1.54 -12.07
N ALA A 76 14.19 -2.22 -13.21
CA ALA A 76 14.68 -1.69 -14.48
C ALA A 76 13.90 -0.42 -14.88
N GLN A 77 12.58 -0.44 -14.71
CA GLN A 77 11.74 0.73 -14.94
C GLN A 77 12.05 1.87 -13.95
N VAL A 78 12.36 1.52 -12.69
CA VAL A 78 12.81 2.52 -11.70
C VAL A 78 14.11 3.19 -12.13
N ASP A 79 15.08 2.43 -12.68
CA ASP A 79 16.37 2.96 -13.13
C ASP A 79 16.21 3.99 -14.26
N GLU A 80 15.29 3.77 -15.21
CA GLU A 80 14.97 4.75 -16.26
C GLU A 80 14.46 6.08 -15.66
N HIS A 81 13.62 6.00 -14.64
CA HIS A 81 13.07 7.17 -13.95
C HIS A 81 14.05 7.82 -12.96
N ILE A 82 15.09 7.11 -12.50
CA ILE A 82 16.21 7.71 -11.76
C ILE A 82 16.96 8.69 -12.66
N GLU A 83 17.24 8.33 -13.91
CA GLU A 83 17.90 9.21 -14.87
C GLU A 83 17.05 10.45 -15.17
N GLU A 84 15.74 10.27 -15.35
CA GLU A 84 14.82 11.38 -15.53
C GLU A 84 14.84 12.33 -14.32
N LEU A 85 14.68 11.79 -13.10
CA LEU A 85 14.71 12.60 -11.89
C LEU A 85 16.06 13.31 -11.72
N ARG A 86 17.18 12.67 -12.07
CA ARG A 86 18.51 13.31 -12.03
C ARG A 86 18.54 14.56 -12.92
N ARG A 87 18.01 14.48 -14.15
CA ARG A 87 17.91 15.63 -15.07
C ARG A 87 17.06 16.74 -14.48
N GLN A 88 15.86 16.43 -13.98
CA GLN A 88 14.95 17.42 -13.37
C GLN A 88 15.58 18.13 -12.18
N LEU A 89 16.24 17.39 -11.30
CA LEU A 89 16.93 17.94 -10.13
C LEU A 89 18.15 18.78 -10.54
N GLY A 90 18.84 18.42 -11.62
CA GLY A 90 19.96 19.18 -12.19
C GLY A 90 19.55 20.54 -12.77
N ALA A 91 18.35 20.62 -13.35
CA ALA A 91 17.77 21.85 -13.90
C ALA A 91 17.39 22.90 -12.84
N CYS A 92 17.21 22.46 -11.59
CA CYS A 92 16.72 23.32 -10.51
C CYS A 92 17.73 24.41 -10.13
N ARG A 93 17.33 25.68 -10.27
CA ARG A 93 18.19 26.85 -10.01
C ARG A 93 18.24 27.30 -8.55
N SER A 94 17.28 26.86 -7.74
CA SER A 94 17.19 27.19 -6.30
C SER A 94 16.96 25.92 -5.46
N VAL A 95 17.28 26.01 -4.17
CA VAL A 95 17.04 24.92 -3.20
C VAL A 95 15.55 24.63 -3.06
N MET A 96 14.70 25.66 -3.07
CA MET A 96 13.24 25.49 -2.99
C MET A 96 12.68 24.75 -4.20
N ALA A 97 13.07 25.15 -5.42
CA ALA A 97 12.65 24.46 -6.64
C ALA A 97 13.10 23.00 -6.65
N TRP A 98 14.30 22.73 -6.13
CA TRP A 98 14.82 21.37 -5.97
C TRP A 98 13.96 20.53 -5.01
N VAL A 99 13.62 21.08 -3.84
CA VAL A 99 12.76 20.41 -2.84
C VAL A 99 11.36 20.16 -3.40
N GLU A 100 10.80 21.09 -4.15
CA GLU A 100 9.50 20.93 -4.80
C GLU A 100 9.51 19.86 -5.89
N ALA A 101 10.55 19.83 -6.74
CA ALA A 101 10.74 18.79 -7.74
C ALA A 101 10.85 17.41 -7.08
N TRP A 102 11.69 17.28 -6.04
CA TRP A 102 11.80 16.06 -5.24
C TRP A 102 10.45 15.63 -4.66
N ASN A 103 9.77 16.55 -3.97
CA ASN A 103 8.48 16.27 -3.33
C ASN A 103 7.43 15.83 -4.35
N SER A 104 7.39 16.48 -5.51
CA SER A 104 6.45 16.11 -6.57
C SER A 104 6.76 14.73 -7.12
N TYR A 105 8.02 14.43 -7.42
CA TYR A 105 8.40 13.14 -8.00
C TYR A 105 8.20 11.99 -7.00
N VAL A 106 8.64 12.17 -5.76
CA VAL A 106 8.48 11.14 -4.72
C VAL A 106 7.01 10.91 -4.38
N SER A 107 6.26 11.97 -4.06
CA SER A 107 4.90 11.82 -3.55
C SER A 107 3.84 11.58 -4.63
N ARG A 108 4.03 12.08 -5.86
CA ARG A 108 3.04 11.96 -6.94
C ARG A 108 3.39 10.94 -8.01
N PHE A 109 4.65 10.50 -8.08
CA PHE A 109 5.11 9.58 -9.11
C PHE A 109 5.61 8.26 -8.51
N PHE A 110 6.68 8.25 -7.72
CA PHE A 110 7.21 7.01 -7.16
C PHE A 110 6.24 6.32 -6.19
N CYS A 111 5.80 7.00 -5.12
CA CYS A 111 4.95 6.38 -4.11
C CYS A 111 3.67 5.75 -4.68
N PRO A 112 2.88 6.44 -5.55
CA PRO A 112 1.71 5.82 -6.16
C PRO A 112 2.05 4.62 -7.06
N ASN A 113 3.15 4.67 -7.81
CA ASN A 113 3.53 3.58 -8.72
C ASN A 113 4.15 2.36 -8.01
N PHE A 114 4.63 2.50 -6.77
CA PHE A 114 5.05 1.36 -5.94
C PHE A 114 3.90 0.62 -5.27
N GLY A 115 2.67 1.14 -5.37
CA GLY A 115 1.51 0.61 -4.68
C GLY A 115 1.47 1.03 -3.22
N GLN A 116 0.25 1.27 -2.73
CA GLN A 116 0.06 1.52 -1.30
C GLN A 116 0.25 0.22 -0.53
N PRO A 117 0.83 0.26 0.68
CA PRO A 117 0.86 -0.90 1.56
C PRO A 117 -0.56 -1.47 1.75
N ALA A 118 -0.69 -2.78 1.59
CA ALA A 118 -1.93 -3.52 1.79
C ALA A 118 -1.61 -4.79 2.58
N ASN A 119 -2.56 -5.27 3.38
CA ASN A 119 -2.40 -6.48 4.17
C ASN A 119 -2.09 -7.70 3.28
N CYS A 120 -2.60 -7.76 2.06
CA CYS A 120 -2.30 -8.81 1.07
C CYS A 120 -0.85 -8.80 0.58
N PHE A 121 -0.18 -7.64 0.55
CA PHE A 121 1.23 -7.55 0.18
C PHE A 121 2.17 -7.89 1.35
N GLY A 122 1.71 -7.63 2.57
CA GLY A 122 2.45 -7.93 3.79
C GLY A 122 3.73 -7.11 3.94
N ARG A 123 4.57 -7.53 4.89
CA ARG A 123 5.79 -6.82 5.27
C ARG A 123 6.82 -6.78 4.14
N GLN A 124 6.90 -7.82 3.33
CA GLN A 124 7.86 -7.93 2.23
C GLN A 124 7.73 -6.78 1.22
N HIS A 125 6.51 -6.28 0.98
CA HIS A 125 6.32 -5.12 0.11
C HIS A 125 6.82 -3.82 0.72
N ASN A 126 6.71 -3.66 2.04
CA ASN A 126 7.32 -2.54 2.74
C ASN A 126 8.86 -2.60 2.62
N ASP A 127 9.46 -3.79 2.77
CA ASP A 127 10.91 -4.00 2.55
C ASP A 127 11.30 -3.58 1.13
N MET A 128 10.56 -4.03 0.10
CA MET A 128 10.81 -3.66 -1.29
C MET A 128 10.72 -2.15 -1.52
N ILE A 129 9.74 -1.46 -0.94
CA ILE A 129 9.63 0.01 -1.04
C ILE A 129 10.85 0.69 -0.42
N ILE A 130 11.25 0.26 0.79
CA ILE A 130 12.39 0.82 1.51
C ILE A 130 13.68 0.63 0.71
N GLU A 131 13.95 -0.60 0.25
CA GLU A 131 15.12 -0.93 -0.57
C GLU A 131 15.13 -0.18 -1.91
N THR A 132 13.96 0.05 -2.50
CA THR A 132 13.87 0.78 -3.78
C THR A 132 14.17 2.26 -3.58
N PHE A 133 13.66 2.89 -2.53
CA PHE A 133 14.00 4.30 -2.24
C PHE A 133 15.46 4.47 -1.81
N GLU A 134 16.03 3.49 -1.11
CA GLU A 134 17.45 3.46 -0.81
C GLU A 134 18.29 3.38 -2.11
N HIS A 135 17.91 2.50 -3.03
CA HIS A 135 18.52 2.40 -4.36
C HIS A 135 18.41 3.71 -5.15
N ILE A 136 17.23 4.33 -5.17
CA ILE A 136 17.01 5.63 -5.83
C ILE A 136 17.99 6.68 -5.27
N GLN A 137 18.07 6.84 -3.96
CA GLN A 137 18.94 7.86 -3.34
C GLN A 137 20.42 7.59 -3.61
N ARG A 138 20.88 6.33 -3.49
CA ARG A 138 22.27 5.97 -3.78
C ARG A 138 22.66 6.33 -5.21
N ASN A 139 21.82 6.00 -6.18
CA ASN A 139 22.12 6.29 -7.59
C ASN A 139 22.02 7.78 -7.89
N LEU A 140 20.98 8.48 -7.42
CA LEU A 140 20.82 9.92 -7.67
C LEU A 140 21.99 10.74 -7.12
N PHE A 141 22.57 10.32 -6.00
CA PHE A 141 23.56 11.12 -5.27
C PHE A 141 24.98 10.58 -5.34
N ALA A 142 25.23 9.53 -6.13
CA ALA A 142 26.56 8.93 -6.32
C ALA A 142 27.62 9.98 -6.71
N ASP A 143 27.30 10.82 -7.71
CA ASP A 143 28.21 11.88 -8.20
C ASP A 143 28.52 12.96 -7.15
N ALA A 144 27.63 13.14 -6.18
CA ALA A 144 27.77 14.12 -5.12
C ALA A 144 28.57 13.59 -3.92
N GLY A 145 28.88 12.28 -3.89
CA GLY A 145 29.52 11.63 -2.75
C GLY A 145 28.67 11.65 -1.47
N THR A 146 27.35 11.84 -1.59
CA THR A 146 26.42 11.91 -0.46
C THR A 146 25.48 10.70 -0.46
N ALA A 147 25.21 10.13 0.71
CA ALA A 147 24.41 8.91 0.82
C ALA A 147 22.89 9.14 0.81
N ASN A 148 22.44 10.35 1.16
CA ASN A 148 21.01 10.66 1.33
C ASN A 148 20.66 12.09 0.89
N VAL A 149 19.36 12.34 0.81
CA VAL A 149 18.77 13.61 0.35
C VAL A 149 19.13 14.82 1.24
N THR A 150 19.22 14.65 2.56
CA THR A 150 19.52 15.76 3.48
C THR A 150 20.97 16.19 3.39
N ASP A 151 21.90 15.24 3.25
CA ASP A 151 23.31 15.53 3.01
C ASP A 151 23.52 16.25 1.67
N ARG A 152 22.79 15.82 0.63
CA ARG A 152 22.80 16.52 -0.65
C ARG A 152 22.35 17.98 -0.51
N LEU A 153 21.22 18.22 0.17
CA LEU A 153 20.69 19.56 0.38
C LEU A 153 21.60 20.41 1.28
N ARG A 154 22.20 19.82 2.30
CA ARG A 154 23.21 20.47 3.16
C ARG A 154 24.40 20.94 2.35
N GLY A 155 24.93 20.10 1.46
CA GLY A 155 26.00 20.47 0.54
C GLY A 155 25.61 21.63 -0.39
N MET A 156 24.36 21.64 -0.86
CA MET A 156 23.84 22.76 -1.66
C MET A 156 23.76 24.07 -0.86
N LEU A 157 23.33 24.02 0.40
CA LEU A 157 23.29 25.19 1.28
C LEU A 157 24.71 25.72 1.57
N LYS A 158 25.65 24.84 1.90
CA LYS A 158 27.06 25.17 2.12
C LYS A 158 27.67 25.87 0.91
N LYS A 159 27.47 25.33 -0.29
CA LYS A 159 28.00 25.90 -1.53
C LYS A 159 27.40 27.26 -1.88
N ARG A 160 26.10 27.45 -1.65
CA ARG A 160 25.37 28.66 -2.08
C ARG A 160 25.39 29.79 -1.07
N PHE A 161 25.36 29.46 0.22
CA PHE A 161 25.17 30.41 1.31
C PHE A 161 26.29 30.40 2.34
N GLY A 162 27.30 29.54 2.19
CA GLY A 162 28.42 29.46 3.14
C GLY A 162 28.04 28.93 4.52
N THR A 163 26.97 28.15 4.62
CA THR A 163 26.58 27.50 5.88
C THR A 163 27.64 26.48 6.32
N ASP A 164 27.69 26.16 7.60
CA ASP A 164 28.49 25.03 8.10
C ASP A 164 27.74 23.70 7.96
N ASP A 165 28.37 22.61 8.42
CA ASP A 165 27.78 21.28 8.41
C ASP A 165 26.79 21.05 9.59
N SER A 166 26.43 22.10 10.34
CA SER A 166 25.62 21.99 11.56
C SER A 166 24.11 22.08 11.34
N VAL A 167 23.66 22.36 10.11
CA VAL A 167 22.23 22.38 9.77
C VAL A 167 21.59 21.04 10.22
N PRO A 168 20.49 21.00 10.98
CA PRO A 168 19.91 19.73 11.41
C PRO A 168 18.97 19.15 10.36
N ASP A 169 18.78 17.83 10.35
CA ASP A 169 17.86 17.18 9.39
C ASP A 169 16.41 17.68 9.51
N GLY A 170 15.99 18.00 10.74
CA GLY A 170 14.68 18.58 10.99
C GLY A 170 14.43 19.89 10.23
N PHE A 171 15.48 20.67 9.91
CA PHE A 171 15.34 21.87 9.07
C PHE A 171 14.81 21.53 7.67
N PHE A 172 15.25 20.42 7.07
CA PHE A 172 14.77 20.03 5.74
C PHE A 172 13.34 19.54 5.79
N TYR A 173 12.99 18.70 6.77
CA TYR A 173 11.71 18.00 6.82
C TYR A 173 10.56 18.81 7.45
N PHE A 174 10.86 19.76 8.34
CA PHE A 174 9.81 20.57 8.96
C PHE A 174 9.12 21.50 7.97
N PRO A 175 7.84 21.82 8.20
CA PRO A 175 7.08 22.70 7.33
C PRO A 175 7.63 24.13 7.34
N ALA A 176 7.34 24.89 6.28
CA ALA A 176 7.89 26.24 6.08
C ALA A 176 7.41 27.25 7.12
N GLU A 177 6.22 27.03 7.64
CA GLU A 177 5.57 27.77 8.70
C GLU A 177 6.32 27.66 10.05
N LEU A 178 7.09 26.58 10.24
CA LEU A 178 8.04 26.43 11.35
C LEU A 178 9.46 26.86 10.99
N GLY A 179 9.68 27.33 9.75
CA GLY A 179 10.98 27.76 9.23
C GLY A 179 11.78 26.65 8.55
N GLY A 180 11.18 25.48 8.30
CA GLY A 180 11.82 24.40 7.56
C GLY A 180 11.60 24.47 6.04
N LEU A 181 12.11 23.49 5.30
CA LEU A 181 11.96 23.43 3.82
C LEU A 181 10.76 22.58 3.36
N GLY A 182 10.21 21.74 4.24
CA GLY A 182 9.08 20.87 3.93
C GLY A 182 9.42 19.77 2.94
N LEU A 183 10.65 19.24 2.98
CA LEU A 183 11.06 18.06 2.25
C LEU A 183 10.19 16.85 2.65
N ARG A 184 9.79 16.03 1.68
CA ARG A 184 9.03 14.79 1.89
C ARG A 184 9.98 13.61 2.08
N ASN A 185 9.75 12.86 3.15
CA ASN A 185 10.43 11.61 3.41
C ASN A 185 9.58 10.44 2.87
N PRO A 186 9.96 9.78 1.76
CA PRO A 186 9.19 8.66 1.21
C PRO A 186 9.07 7.45 2.12
N LEU A 187 10.06 7.25 2.99
CA LEU A 187 10.20 6.02 3.75
C LEU A 187 9.20 5.93 4.90
N ILE A 188 8.69 7.07 5.36
CA ILE A 188 7.78 7.13 6.52
C ILE A 188 6.53 6.28 6.30
N ASN A 189 5.95 6.30 5.10
CA ASN A 189 4.73 5.55 4.83
C ASN A 189 4.98 4.03 4.98
N ALA A 190 6.08 3.52 4.41
CA ALA A 190 6.45 2.12 4.55
C ALA A 190 6.79 1.74 6.00
N PHE A 191 7.52 2.60 6.72
CA PHE A 191 7.84 2.35 8.13
C PHE A 191 6.61 2.40 9.04
N ALA A 192 5.67 3.31 8.77
CA ALA A 192 4.45 3.45 9.55
C ALA A 192 3.58 2.19 9.49
N THR A 193 3.54 1.49 8.36
CA THR A 193 2.75 0.25 8.20
C THR A 193 3.54 -1.02 8.50
N TYR A 194 4.88 -0.96 8.53
CA TYR A 194 5.78 -2.12 8.60
C TYR A 194 5.47 -3.10 9.74
N LYS A 195 5.32 -2.58 10.96
CA LYS A 195 5.22 -3.41 12.17
C LYS A 195 3.92 -4.19 12.21
N LYS A 196 2.81 -3.56 11.79
CA LYS A 196 1.46 -4.15 11.80
C LYS A 196 1.09 -4.86 10.50
N SER A 197 1.93 -4.77 9.46
CA SER A 197 1.79 -5.58 8.26
C SER A 197 1.99 -7.06 8.57
N PHE A 198 1.19 -7.92 7.93
CA PHE A 198 1.34 -9.37 8.06
C PHE A 198 2.72 -9.83 7.58
N ARG A 199 3.32 -10.77 8.32
CA ARG A 199 4.56 -11.43 7.88
C ARG A 199 4.28 -12.42 6.76
N ASN A 200 3.16 -13.12 6.88
CA ASN A 200 2.62 -14.01 5.88
C ASN A 200 1.11 -13.74 5.75
N SER A 201 0.70 -13.13 4.64
CA SER A 201 -0.70 -12.78 4.40
C SER A 201 -1.57 -14.02 4.14
N GLY A 202 -0.98 -15.14 3.73
CA GLY A 202 -1.69 -16.40 3.50
C GLY A 202 -2.35 -16.96 4.77
N GLU A 203 -1.72 -16.75 5.93
CA GLU A 203 -2.25 -17.21 7.23
C GLU A 203 -3.66 -16.67 7.52
N ARG A 204 -4.03 -15.52 6.95
CA ARG A 204 -5.36 -14.94 7.13
C ARG A 204 -6.44 -15.75 6.40
N ILE A 205 -6.11 -16.32 5.24
CA ILE A 205 -6.99 -17.22 4.47
C ILE A 205 -7.00 -18.60 5.12
N ASP A 206 -5.84 -19.13 5.52
CA ASP A 206 -5.74 -20.43 6.19
C ASP A 206 -6.62 -20.46 7.45
N ARG A 207 -6.52 -19.41 8.28
CA ARG A 207 -7.39 -19.23 9.45
C ARG A 207 -8.87 -19.13 9.09
N ALA A 208 -9.21 -18.53 7.96
CA ALA A 208 -10.61 -18.44 7.53
C ALA A 208 -11.18 -19.82 7.19
N PHE A 209 -10.36 -20.71 6.62
CA PHE A 209 -10.75 -22.10 6.36
C PHE A 209 -10.83 -22.92 7.65
N GLU A 210 -9.96 -22.68 8.62
CA GLU A 210 -10.07 -23.29 9.96
C GLU A 210 -11.37 -22.86 10.66
N GLU A 211 -11.67 -21.56 10.69
CA GLU A 211 -12.91 -21.04 11.30
C GLU A 211 -14.17 -21.56 10.57
N GLU A 212 -14.12 -21.73 9.25
CA GLU A 212 -15.21 -22.33 8.46
C GLU A 212 -15.43 -23.81 8.83
N GLN A 213 -14.36 -24.57 9.07
CA GLN A 213 -14.45 -25.95 9.55
C GLN A 213 -15.03 -26.01 10.97
N GLU A 214 -14.58 -25.13 11.87
CA GLU A 214 -15.11 -25.04 13.24
C GLU A 214 -16.60 -24.67 13.27
N GLU A 215 -17.05 -23.78 12.37
CA GLU A 215 -18.47 -23.47 12.19
C GLU A 215 -19.27 -24.70 11.76
N TYR A 216 -18.77 -25.43 10.75
CA TYR A 216 -19.41 -26.66 10.28
C TYR A 216 -19.54 -27.69 11.40
N ASP A 217 -18.46 -27.95 12.14
CA ASP A 217 -18.43 -28.95 13.21
C ASP A 217 -19.41 -28.59 14.33
N ARG A 218 -19.49 -27.30 14.69
CA ARG A 218 -20.44 -26.80 15.69
C ARG A 218 -21.90 -26.95 15.25
N LEU A 219 -22.20 -26.61 13.99
CA LEU A 219 -23.55 -26.75 13.44
C LEU A 219 -23.97 -28.22 13.33
N LYS A 220 -23.02 -29.09 12.97
CA LYS A 220 -23.22 -30.54 12.93
C LYS A 220 -23.48 -31.10 14.33
N GLU A 221 -22.69 -30.73 15.33
CA GLU A 221 -22.89 -31.16 16.71
C GLU A 221 -24.25 -30.68 17.27
N ALA A 222 -24.64 -29.43 16.99
CA ALA A 222 -25.95 -28.89 17.38
C ALA A 222 -27.13 -29.63 16.70
N TRP A 223 -26.94 -30.06 15.45
CA TRP A 223 -27.91 -30.90 14.73
C TRP A 223 -28.00 -32.30 15.36
N ASP A 224 -26.86 -32.98 15.55
CA ASP A 224 -26.78 -34.35 16.05
C ASP A 224 -27.26 -34.46 17.51
N SER A 225 -27.04 -33.42 18.32
CA SER A 225 -27.54 -33.33 19.71
C SER A 225 -29.04 -33.00 19.81
N GLY A 226 -29.67 -32.58 18.72
CA GLY A 226 -31.09 -32.20 18.68
C GLY A 226 -31.40 -30.92 19.46
N GLU A 227 -30.41 -30.05 19.70
CA GLU A 227 -30.59 -28.76 20.39
C GLU A 227 -31.52 -27.82 19.61
N HIS A 228 -31.62 -27.99 18.29
CA HIS A 228 -32.60 -27.30 17.44
C HIS A 228 -33.93 -28.08 17.37
N LYS A 229 -34.64 -28.16 18.49
CA LYS A 229 -36.09 -28.42 18.42
C LYS A 229 -36.72 -27.24 17.69
N GLN A 230 -37.40 -27.51 16.57
CA GLN A 230 -38.07 -26.53 15.72
C GLN A 230 -38.69 -25.39 16.54
N PRO A 231 -38.61 -24.12 16.09
CA PRO A 231 -39.37 -23.04 16.72
C PRO A 231 -40.82 -23.52 16.80
N GLN A 232 -41.37 -23.57 18.01
CA GLN A 232 -42.76 -23.97 18.25
C GLN A 232 -43.62 -23.28 17.19
N ARG A 233 -44.16 -24.04 16.24
CA ARG A 233 -45.17 -23.54 15.31
C ARG A 233 -46.21 -22.81 16.16
N VAL A 234 -46.22 -21.49 16.07
CA VAL A 234 -47.19 -20.66 16.77
C VAL A 234 -48.56 -21.20 16.36
N LYS A 235 -49.33 -21.68 17.34
CA LYS A 235 -50.65 -22.30 17.15
C LYS A 235 -51.68 -21.25 16.68
N TYR A 236 -51.56 -20.76 15.45
CA TYR A 236 -52.61 -19.99 14.79
C TYR A 236 -52.80 -20.49 13.36
N SER A 237 -53.32 -21.71 13.21
CA SER A 237 -54.05 -22.10 12.00
C SER A 237 -55.14 -23.11 12.37
N ALA A 238 -56.39 -22.69 12.26
CA ALA A 238 -57.58 -23.51 12.50
C ALA A 238 -58.07 -24.14 11.20
N LEU A 239 -57.29 -25.07 10.63
CA LEU A 239 -57.72 -25.91 9.51
C LEU A 239 -57.49 -27.38 9.85
N PRO A 240 -58.45 -28.29 9.58
CA PRO A 240 -58.30 -29.71 9.88
C PRO A 240 -57.28 -30.34 8.93
N ASN A 241 -56.30 -31.04 9.50
CA ASN A 241 -55.37 -31.90 8.76
C ASN A 241 -56.15 -33.08 8.17
N GLU A 242 -56.29 -33.10 6.84
CA GLU A 242 -56.45 -34.35 6.11
C GLU A 242 -55.08 -34.83 5.65
N ASP A 243 -54.87 -36.13 5.81
CA ASP A 243 -53.70 -36.93 5.46
C ASP A 243 -52.89 -36.43 4.26
N SER A 244 -51.61 -36.15 4.51
CA SER A 244 -50.55 -36.58 3.60
C SER A 244 -49.35 -37.01 4.44
N GLY A 245 -49.28 -38.30 4.77
CA GLY A 245 -48.01 -38.91 5.09
C GLY A 245 -47.13 -38.90 3.85
N THR A 246 -45.88 -38.47 3.98
CA THR A 246 -44.68 -39.13 3.42
C THR A 246 -43.45 -38.30 3.79
N GLU A 247 -42.42 -39.01 4.22
CA GLU A 247 -41.04 -38.57 4.46
C GLU A 247 -40.75 -37.94 5.83
N THR A 248 -40.17 -38.81 6.64
CA THR A 248 -39.37 -38.57 7.83
C THR A 248 -38.45 -37.36 7.69
N GLU A 249 -38.88 -36.18 8.14
CA GLU A 249 -37.95 -35.08 8.50
C GLU A 249 -36.86 -35.54 9.51
N ALA A 250 -37.10 -36.67 10.18
CA ALA A 250 -36.19 -37.29 11.14
C ALA A 250 -34.97 -38.01 10.54
N GLU A 251 -34.83 -38.12 9.21
CA GLU A 251 -33.74 -38.91 8.58
C GLU A 251 -32.85 -38.12 7.61
N GLN A 252 -32.98 -36.79 7.54
CA GLN A 252 -32.02 -36.00 6.77
C GLN A 252 -30.70 -35.89 7.54
N ALA A 253 -29.67 -36.57 7.06
CA ALA A 253 -28.31 -36.39 7.55
C ALA A 253 -27.89 -34.92 7.36
N PHE A 254 -27.17 -34.36 8.32
CA PHE A 254 -26.56 -33.04 8.15
C PHE A 254 -25.66 -33.05 6.90
N MET A 255 -25.70 -31.97 6.12
CA MET A 255 -24.94 -31.85 4.86
C MET A 255 -23.45 -32.14 5.07
N SER A 256 -22.76 -32.59 4.01
CA SER A 256 -21.30 -32.77 4.07
C SER A 256 -20.56 -31.44 4.12
N PHE A 257 -19.30 -31.46 4.52
CA PHE A 257 -18.46 -30.26 4.47
C PHE A 257 -18.23 -29.75 3.03
N ASP A 258 -18.11 -30.68 2.06
CA ASP A 258 -18.00 -30.31 0.64
C ASP A 258 -19.26 -29.57 0.14
N GLU A 259 -20.45 -30.00 0.58
CA GLU A 259 -21.70 -29.31 0.25
C GLU A 259 -21.79 -27.96 0.95
N PHE A 260 -21.44 -27.90 2.24
CA PHE A 260 -21.40 -26.67 3.03
C PHE A 260 -20.50 -25.59 2.41
N THR A 261 -19.36 -25.99 1.86
CA THR A 261 -18.37 -25.06 1.29
C THR A 261 -18.44 -24.90 -0.23
N ARG A 262 -19.43 -25.51 -0.88
CA ARG A 262 -19.59 -25.54 -2.35
C ARG A 262 -19.61 -24.15 -3.00
N TYR A 263 -20.23 -23.18 -2.33
CA TYR A 263 -20.36 -21.80 -2.80
C TYR A 263 -19.61 -20.81 -1.91
N ARG A 264 -18.47 -21.20 -1.34
CA ARG A 264 -17.73 -20.43 -0.33
C ARG A 264 -17.47 -18.96 -0.71
N GLU A 265 -17.23 -18.65 -1.99
CA GLU A 265 -17.00 -17.28 -2.44
C GLU A 265 -18.23 -16.37 -2.28
N GLU A 266 -19.43 -16.95 -2.26
CA GLU A 266 -20.70 -16.23 -2.09
C GLU A 266 -21.24 -16.29 -0.65
N VAL A 267 -21.03 -17.41 0.05
CA VAL A 267 -21.70 -17.67 1.34
C VAL A 267 -20.78 -17.60 2.56
N SER A 268 -19.47 -17.77 2.40
CA SER A 268 -18.55 -17.85 3.54
C SER A 268 -18.25 -16.47 4.11
N SER A 269 -18.79 -16.20 5.30
CA SER A 269 -18.53 -14.96 6.04
C SER A 269 -17.07 -14.85 6.48
N HIS A 270 -16.42 -15.97 6.82
CA HIS A 270 -15.02 -16.04 7.22
C HIS A 270 -14.10 -15.67 6.04
N LEU A 271 -14.33 -16.27 4.87
CA LEU A 271 -13.57 -15.95 3.67
C LEU A 271 -13.79 -14.50 3.24
N HIS A 272 -15.03 -14.00 3.30
CA HIS A 272 -15.34 -12.60 2.99
C HIS A 272 -14.61 -11.63 3.92
N GLN A 273 -14.60 -11.89 5.24
CA GLN A 273 -13.87 -11.07 6.21
C GLN A 273 -12.36 -11.14 5.98
N ALA A 274 -11.82 -12.31 5.67
CA ALA A 274 -10.41 -12.48 5.36
C ALA A 274 -10.02 -11.70 4.09
N TYR A 275 -10.79 -11.84 3.02
CA TYR A 275 -10.60 -11.13 1.77
C TYR A 275 -10.65 -9.61 1.97
N THR A 276 -11.68 -9.11 2.64
CA THR A 276 -11.83 -7.67 2.91
C THR A 276 -10.67 -7.14 3.73
N ASN A 277 -10.28 -7.85 4.80
CA ASN A 277 -9.14 -7.45 5.62
C ASN A 277 -7.82 -7.46 4.85
N LEU A 278 -7.61 -8.39 3.91
CA LEU A 278 -6.43 -8.42 3.06
C LEU A 278 -6.34 -7.23 2.10
N LEU A 279 -7.47 -6.64 1.70
CA LEU A 279 -7.50 -5.44 0.87
C LEU A 279 -7.23 -4.14 1.65
N GLU A 280 -7.35 -4.17 2.97
CA GLU A 280 -7.12 -2.99 3.82
C GLU A 280 -5.64 -2.62 3.88
N CYS A 281 -5.38 -1.31 4.06
CA CYS A 281 -4.05 -0.83 4.44
C CYS A 281 -3.74 -1.29 5.87
N PRO A 282 -2.54 -1.84 6.15
CA PRO A 282 -2.13 -2.19 7.50
C PRO A 282 -2.24 -0.95 8.40
N PRO A 283 -2.72 -1.08 9.64
CA PRO A 283 -2.87 0.09 10.49
C PRO A 283 -1.52 0.78 10.68
N GLU A 284 -1.50 2.11 10.57
CA GLU A 284 -0.27 2.87 10.80
C GLU A 284 0.11 2.83 12.28
N GLU A 285 1.41 2.71 12.57
CA GLU A 285 1.96 2.88 13.90
C GLU A 285 2.20 4.36 14.15
N SER A 286 1.63 4.86 15.24
CA SER A 286 2.00 6.15 15.78
C SER A 286 3.16 5.93 16.73
N THR A 287 4.32 6.51 16.43
CA THR A 287 5.46 6.57 17.34
C THR A 287 5.05 7.22 18.66
N ALA A 288 5.41 6.62 19.79
CA ALA A 288 5.18 7.21 21.11
C ALA A 288 6.08 8.45 21.27
N LEU A 289 5.44 9.61 21.41
CA LEU A 289 6.13 10.87 21.69
C LEU A 289 6.47 10.92 23.19
N SER A 290 7.71 11.27 23.54
CA SER A 290 8.05 11.52 24.94
C SER A 290 7.29 12.73 25.48
N SER A 291 7.04 12.78 26.79
CA SER A 291 6.30 13.89 27.41
C SER A 291 6.91 15.25 27.09
N ASP A 292 8.23 15.30 26.97
CA ASP A 292 9.00 16.51 26.74
C ASP A 292 8.85 17.05 25.30
N LEU A 293 8.43 16.18 24.37
CA LEU A 293 8.16 16.55 22.98
C LEU A 293 6.70 17.00 22.76
N LEU A 294 5.78 16.75 23.71
CA LEU A 294 4.35 17.04 23.55
C LEU A 294 4.09 18.51 23.24
N THR A 295 4.75 19.43 23.94
CA THR A 295 4.59 20.88 23.72
C THR A 295 5.06 21.29 22.31
N GLY A 296 6.16 20.70 21.83
CA GLY A 296 6.67 20.93 20.49
C GLY A 296 5.73 20.38 19.41
N VAL A 297 5.21 19.17 19.62
CA VAL A 297 4.26 18.51 18.72
C VAL A 297 2.94 19.27 18.65
N MET A 298 2.43 19.80 19.77
CA MET A 298 1.25 20.68 19.76
C MET A 298 1.51 21.93 18.91
N GLY A 299 2.73 22.46 18.92
CA GLY A 299 3.14 23.56 18.03
C GLY A 299 3.11 23.17 16.55
N LEU A 300 3.58 21.96 16.22
CA LEU A 300 3.53 21.41 14.86
C LEU A 300 2.08 21.14 14.40
N GLN A 301 1.23 20.57 15.26
CA GLN A 301 -0.17 20.27 14.95
C GLN A 301 -1.05 21.52 14.71
N ARG A 302 -0.61 22.70 15.17
CA ARG A 302 -1.26 23.98 14.82
C ARG A 302 -1.02 24.40 13.38
N VAL A 303 -0.03 23.78 12.73
CA VAL A 303 0.51 24.19 11.43
C VAL A 303 0.27 23.11 10.38
N VAL A 304 0.36 21.84 10.77
CA VAL A 304 0.14 20.69 9.89
C VAL A 304 -0.96 19.79 10.45
N PRO A 305 -1.69 19.05 9.58
CA PRO A 305 -2.71 18.12 10.04
C PRO A 305 -2.10 17.02 10.91
N ASP A 306 -2.85 16.60 11.94
CA ASP A 306 -2.46 15.50 12.82
C ASP A 306 -2.61 14.15 12.08
N THR A 307 -1.60 13.84 11.29
CA THR A 307 -1.49 12.59 10.51
C THR A 307 -0.33 11.77 11.05
N PRO A 308 -0.33 10.43 10.91
CA PRO A 308 0.78 9.61 11.36
C PRO A 308 2.11 10.02 10.72
N TYR A 309 2.10 10.45 9.45
CA TYR A 309 3.28 11.03 8.79
C TYR A 309 3.92 12.14 9.62
N TRP A 310 3.15 13.13 10.06
CA TRP A 310 3.69 14.27 10.83
C TRP A 310 4.09 13.89 12.25
N ARG A 311 3.45 12.88 12.85
CA ARG A 311 3.89 12.31 14.14
C ARG A 311 5.24 11.62 14.00
N TRP A 312 5.47 10.89 12.91
CA TRP A 312 6.78 10.32 12.59
C TRP A 312 7.84 11.40 12.39
N ILE A 313 7.55 12.46 11.63
CA ILE A 313 8.47 13.59 11.44
C ILE A 313 8.84 14.23 12.79
N ALA A 314 7.85 14.44 13.67
CA ALA A 314 8.11 14.95 15.00
C ALA A 314 9.02 14.00 15.80
N SER A 315 8.67 12.71 15.88
CA SER A 315 9.45 11.73 16.65
C SER A 315 10.88 11.57 16.17
N LEU A 316 11.12 11.69 14.86
CA LEU A 316 12.46 11.55 14.29
C LEU A 316 13.33 12.79 14.52
N TYR A 317 12.76 14.00 14.42
CA TYR A 317 13.57 15.21 14.28
C TYR A 317 13.34 16.27 15.37
N ALA A 318 12.26 16.21 16.15
CA ALA A 318 11.92 17.25 17.12
C ALA A 318 12.98 17.45 18.21
N SER A 319 13.54 16.36 18.75
CA SER A 319 14.49 16.45 19.87
C SER A 319 15.78 17.18 19.49
N ASP A 320 16.29 16.97 18.28
CA ASP A 320 17.50 17.66 17.80
C ASP A 320 17.22 19.15 17.55
N ILE A 321 16.05 19.47 16.98
CA ILE A 321 15.61 20.85 16.79
C ILE A 321 15.49 21.60 18.12
N GLN A 322 14.79 21.04 19.10
CA GLN A 322 14.60 21.67 20.41
C GLN A 322 15.94 21.93 21.12
N ARG A 323 16.88 20.98 21.03
CA ARG A 323 18.21 21.10 21.63
C ARG A 323 19.03 22.24 21.02
N ARG A 324 18.96 22.42 19.70
CA ARG A 324 19.78 23.40 18.95
C ARG A 324 19.23 24.82 19.01
N PHE A 325 17.91 24.97 18.85
CA PHE A 325 17.28 26.29 18.75
C PHE A 325 16.74 26.80 20.09
N GLY A 326 16.92 26.04 21.17
CA GLY A 326 16.65 26.46 22.53
C GLY A 326 15.18 26.76 22.76
N GLY A 327 14.37 25.73 23.05
CA GLY A 327 13.00 25.95 23.51
C GLY A 327 12.12 24.71 23.61
N TYR A 328 10.93 24.90 24.19
CA TYR A 328 9.85 23.91 24.25
C TYR A 328 9.09 23.77 22.91
N GLY A 329 9.41 24.59 21.90
CA GLY A 329 8.74 24.64 20.60
C GLY A 329 9.59 24.12 19.44
N LEU A 330 8.96 23.94 18.27
CA LEU A 330 9.60 23.46 17.03
C LEU A 330 9.87 24.56 16.00
N GLN A 331 9.79 25.81 16.43
CA GLN A 331 9.97 26.98 15.59
C GLN A 331 11.46 27.27 15.39
N LEU A 332 11.93 27.28 14.14
CA LEU A 332 13.34 27.47 13.78
C LEU A 332 13.76 28.96 13.68
N GLY A 333 12.81 29.88 13.83
CA GLY A 333 13.06 31.32 13.82
C GLY A 333 11.80 32.12 14.16
N GLY A 334 11.96 33.41 14.51
CA GLY A 334 10.81 34.28 14.84
C GLY A 334 9.78 34.32 13.70
N ARG A 335 8.49 34.16 14.03
CA ARG A 335 7.41 34.11 13.03
C ARG A 335 7.43 35.31 12.07
N ASP A 336 7.73 36.49 12.62
CA ASP A 336 7.75 37.76 11.86
C ASP A 336 8.91 37.84 10.87
N LEU A 337 9.91 36.96 11.00
CA LEU A 337 11.07 36.87 10.12
C LEU A 337 10.91 35.78 9.05
N LEU A 338 9.87 34.94 9.14
CA LEU A 338 9.66 33.87 8.18
C LEU A 338 8.92 34.37 6.94
N PRO A 339 9.45 34.12 5.73
CA PRO A 339 8.80 34.54 4.48
C PRO A 339 7.67 33.58 4.08
N VAL A 340 6.77 33.21 5.02
CA VAL A 340 5.74 32.17 4.82
C VAL A 340 4.84 32.48 3.63
N GLY A 341 4.43 33.75 3.47
CA GLY A 341 3.60 34.18 2.34
C GLY A 341 4.30 34.00 0.99
N LEU A 342 5.59 34.37 0.90
CA LEU A 342 6.39 34.19 -0.32
C LEU A 342 6.59 32.70 -0.64
N VAL A 343 6.91 31.88 0.38
CA VAL A 343 7.05 30.43 0.21
C VAL A 343 5.74 29.80 -0.24
N GLY A 344 4.61 30.27 0.28
CA GLY A 344 3.28 29.82 -0.15
C GLY A 344 3.03 30.10 -1.64
N VAL A 345 3.40 31.29 -2.13
CA VAL A 345 3.29 31.65 -3.55
C VAL A 345 4.19 30.76 -4.41
N LEU A 346 5.46 30.59 -4.03
CA LEU A 346 6.40 29.73 -4.77
C LEU A 346 5.91 28.28 -4.86
N LYS A 347 5.41 27.72 -3.76
CA LYS A 347 4.84 26.35 -3.74
C LYS A 347 3.56 26.19 -4.57
N SER A 348 2.86 27.29 -4.85
CA SER A 348 1.66 27.28 -5.70
C SER A 348 2.00 27.24 -7.19
N GLU A 349 3.23 27.60 -7.57
CA GLU A 349 3.68 27.47 -8.94
C GLU A 349 3.85 25.99 -9.29
N LYS A 350 3.32 25.58 -10.45
CA LYS A 350 3.52 24.21 -10.94
C LYS A 350 4.99 24.01 -11.28
N VAL A 351 5.55 22.90 -10.81
CA VAL A 351 6.89 22.44 -11.21
C VAL A 351 6.94 22.38 -12.74
N ARG A 352 7.89 23.11 -13.32
CA ARG A 352 8.17 23.08 -14.75
C ARG A 352 9.21 21.99 -15.01
N TRP A 353 8.79 20.92 -15.67
CA TRP A 353 9.65 19.81 -16.04
C TRP A 353 10.41 20.14 -17.33
N GLU A 354 11.69 19.79 -17.38
CA GLU A 354 12.47 19.82 -18.63
C GLU A 354 12.20 18.54 -19.43
N GLY A 355 11.88 18.68 -20.72
CA GLY A 355 11.55 17.57 -21.62
C GLY A 355 12.76 16.83 -22.16
#